data_AF-A0A7J3GCU0-F1
#
_entry.id   AF-A0A7J3GCU0-F1
#
_cell.length_a   1.000
_cell.length_b   1.000
_cell.length_c   1.000
_cell.angle_alpha   90.00
_cell.angle_beta   90.00
_cell.angle_gamma   90.00
#
_symmetry.space_group_name_H-M   'P 1'
#
loop_
_entity.id
_entity.type
_entity.pdbx_description
1 polymer ?
#
loop_
_entity_poly.entity_id
_entity_poly.type
_entity_poly.pdbx_seq_one_letter_code
_entity_poly.pdbx_strand_id
1 'polypeptide(L)'
;GCLDVGFWGSMIALVAKAKGVEGVVLDGGCRDTWEIQRMRFPVFCRAIGRTEVVGRLEIKQEFINIPISIGGVTVNPGDVIVGDDDGVVVVPRKLALQVVERAERQMAMDRASQKPYLDMLGLTL
;
A
#
# COMPACT_ATOMS: atom_id res chain seq x y z
N GLY A 1 8.75 0.18 11.97
CA GLY A 1 10.19 0.49 11.81
C GLY A 1 10.52 1.92 12.22
N CYS A 2 11.68 2.43 11.77
CA CYS A 2 12.22 3.76 12.08
C CYS A 2 11.46 4.88 11.35
N LEU A 3 11.15 5.98 12.04
CA LEU A 3 10.18 6.99 11.59
C LEU A 3 10.83 8.29 11.09
N ASP A 4 12.07 8.57 11.49
CA ASP A 4 12.83 9.77 11.16
C ASP A 4 13.64 9.63 9.85
N VAL A 5 13.81 8.40 9.37
CA VAL A 5 14.55 8.06 8.15
C VAL A 5 13.60 7.83 6.97
N GLY A 6 13.92 8.45 5.83
CA GLY A 6 13.24 8.24 4.56
C GLY A 6 13.85 7.09 3.75
N PHE A 7 13.35 5.87 3.96
CA PHE A 7 13.82 4.65 3.27
C PHE A 7 13.42 4.62 1.79
N TRP A 8 12.31 5.26 1.44
CA TRP A 8 11.77 5.32 0.09
C TRP A 8 11.74 6.77 -0.39
N GLY A 9 12.35 7.04 -1.55
CA GLY A 9 12.42 8.38 -2.16
C GLY A 9 12.07 8.37 -3.64
N SER A 10 12.14 9.53 -4.28
CA SER A 10 11.62 9.75 -5.63
C SER A 10 12.35 8.91 -6.70
N MET A 11 13.67 8.79 -6.62
CA MET A 11 14.43 8.00 -7.59
C MET A 11 14.06 6.51 -7.59
N ILE A 12 13.91 5.91 -6.40
CA ILE A 12 13.53 4.49 -6.28
C ILE A 12 12.07 4.30 -6.73
N ALA A 13 11.18 5.24 -6.38
CA ALA A 13 9.80 5.25 -6.86
C ALA A 13 9.72 5.30 -8.40
N LEU A 14 10.53 6.16 -9.03
CA LEU A 14 10.59 6.30 -10.48
C LEU A 14 11.06 4.99 -11.14
N VAL A 15 12.12 4.38 -10.63
CA VAL A 15 12.66 3.10 -11.13
C VAL A 15 11.65 1.98 -10.95
N ALA A 16 10.99 1.89 -9.78
CA ALA A 16 9.97 0.90 -9.49
C ALA A 16 8.80 1.02 -10.47
N LYS A 17 8.29 2.25 -10.65
CA LYS A 17 7.22 2.53 -11.60
C LYS A 17 7.60 2.16 -13.04
N ALA A 18 8.82 2.52 -13.48
CA ALA A 18 9.32 2.16 -14.81
C ALA A 18 9.43 0.64 -15.03
N LYS A 19 9.60 -0.14 -13.97
CA LYS A 19 9.62 -1.61 -13.98
C LYS A 19 8.23 -2.25 -13.84
N GLY A 20 7.15 -1.46 -13.80
CA GLY A 20 5.78 -1.96 -13.68
C GLY A 20 5.35 -2.28 -12.25
N VAL A 21 6.05 -1.80 -11.23
CA VAL A 21 5.58 -1.89 -9.84
C VAL A 21 4.38 -0.95 -9.67
N GLU A 22 3.29 -1.43 -9.07
CA GLU A 22 2.04 -0.68 -8.92
C GLU A 22 2.00 0.20 -7.67
N GLY A 23 2.84 -0.07 -6.68
CA GLY A 23 2.94 0.70 -5.45
C GLY A 23 3.89 0.06 -4.44
N VAL A 24 4.03 0.69 -3.28
CA VAL A 24 4.86 0.15 -2.18
C VAL A 24 4.20 0.38 -0.83
N VAL A 25 4.38 -0.59 0.07
CA VAL A 25 4.02 -0.50 1.48
C VAL A 25 5.30 -0.66 2.28
N LEU A 26 5.59 0.30 3.16
CA LEU A 26 6.79 0.30 3.98
C LEU A 26 6.46 0.51 5.46
N ASP A 27 7.08 -0.32 6.31
CA ASP A 27 7.04 -0.15 7.76
C ASP A 27 8.10 0.86 8.26
N GLY A 28 8.09 2.06 7.68
CA GLY A 28 9.09 3.11 7.95
C GLY A 28 8.74 4.44 7.31
N GLY A 29 9.71 5.36 7.28
CA GLY A 29 9.54 6.68 6.69
C GLY A 29 9.75 6.74 5.18
N CYS A 30 9.05 7.65 4.51
CA CYS A 30 9.22 8.03 3.10
C CYS A 30 9.69 9.49 2.98
N ARG A 31 10.47 9.79 1.93
CA ARG A 31 10.94 11.14 1.55
C ARG A 31 10.48 11.51 0.14
N ASP A 32 10.76 12.75 -0.26
CA ASP A 32 10.46 13.28 -1.60
C ASP A 32 8.98 13.20 -1.99
N THR A 33 8.09 13.37 -1.01
CA THR A 33 6.64 13.17 -1.17
C THR A 33 6.06 14.01 -2.30
N TRP A 34 6.55 15.24 -2.51
CA TRP A 34 6.09 16.10 -3.61
C TRP A 34 6.35 15.48 -4.99
N GLU A 35 7.53 14.91 -5.23
CA GLU A 35 7.88 14.27 -6.50
C GLU A 35 7.08 12.97 -6.68
N ILE A 36 6.98 12.16 -5.62
CA ILE A 36 6.23 10.89 -5.62
C ILE A 36 4.76 11.11 -5.95
N GLN A 37 4.13 12.10 -5.34
CA GLN A 37 2.74 12.46 -5.60
C GLN A 37 2.53 12.92 -7.05
N ARG A 38 3.45 13.72 -7.59
CA ARG A 38 3.42 14.11 -9.01
C ARG A 38 3.58 12.94 -9.96
N MET A 39 4.39 11.94 -9.58
CA MET A 39 4.52 10.70 -10.34
C MET A 39 3.28 9.82 -10.24
N ARG A 40 2.31 10.10 -9.35
CA ARG A 40 1.16 9.23 -9.08
C ARG A 40 1.60 7.78 -8.81
N PHE A 41 2.61 7.61 -7.96
CA PHE A 41 3.07 6.30 -7.51
C PHE A 41 2.57 6.10 -6.06
N PRO A 42 1.68 5.12 -5.81
CA PRO A 42 1.16 4.86 -4.46
C PRO A 42 2.26 4.46 -3.48
N VAL A 43 2.35 5.17 -2.36
CA VAL A 43 3.29 4.89 -1.27
C VAL A 43 2.57 4.92 0.07
N PHE A 44 2.54 3.77 0.74
CA PHE A 44 1.99 3.62 2.08
C PHE A 44 3.15 3.54 3.09
N CYS A 45 3.26 4.52 3.97
CA CYS A 45 4.36 4.63 4.92
C CYS A 45 3.87 5.05 6.31
N ARG A 46 4.69 4.80 7.34
CA ARG A 46 4.35 5.20 8.71
C ARG A 46 4.58 6.68 9.00
N ALA A 47 5.51 7.32 8.29
CA ALA A 47 5.92 8.68 8.54
C ALA A 47 6.56 9.31 7.30
N ILE A 48 6.63 10.64 7.28
CA ILE A 48 7.47 11.38 6.33
C ILE A 48 8.82 11.61 7.00
N GLY A 49 9.82 10.82 6.62
CA GLY A 49 11.18 10.90 7.14
C GLY A 49 12.06 11.77 6.23
N ARG A 50 12.82 12.70 6.80
CA ARG A 50 13.66 13.63 6.01
C ARG A 50 15.10 13.16 5.84
N THR A 51 15.58 12.36 6.79
CA THR A 51 16.98 11.94 6.82
C THR A 51 17.20 10.82 5.81
N GLU A 52 18.12 11.06 4.88
CA GLU A 52 18.64 10.00 4.02
C GLU A 52 19.74 9.23 4.78
N VAL A 53 19.71 7.91 4.69
CA VAL A 53 20.74 7.05 5.27
C VAL A 53 21.54 6.41 4.15
N VAL A 54 22.50 7.17 3.63
CA VAL A 54 23.42 6.69 2.59
C VAL A 54 24.38 5.66 3.21
N GLY A 55 24.46 4.47 2.62
CA GLY A 55 25.50 3.48 2.93
C GLY A 55 25.35 2.69 4.25
N ARG A 56 24.22 2.80 4.98
CA ARG A 56 23.99 1.95 6.19
C ARG A 56 22.94 0.86 6.03
N LEU A 57 22.21 0.82 4.92
CA LEU A 57 21.23 -0.22 4.64
C LEU A 57 21.76 -1.15 3.56
N GLU A 58 22.16 -2.34 3.97
CA GLU A 58 22.44 -3.44 3.06
C GLU A 58 21.19 -4.30 2.92
N ILE A 59 20.53 -4.20 1.76
CA ILE A 59 19.51 -5.18 1.39
C ILE A 59 20.25 -6.40 0.87
N LYS A 60 20.34 -7.42 1.71
CA LYS A 60 20.94 -8.70 1.33
C LYS A 60 19.92 -9.57 0.61
N GLN A 61 20.41 -10.43 -0.27
CA GLN A 61 19.57 -11.24 -1.15
C GLN A 61 18.70 -12.24 -0.38
N GLU A 62 19.15 -12.69 0.79
CA GLU A 62 18.40 -13.56 1.70
C GLU A 62 17.14 -12.91 2.30
N PHE A 63 17.01 -11.58 2.24
CA PHE A 63 15.84 -10.85 2.74
C PHE A 63 14.78 -10.60 1.66
N ILE A 64 15.00 -11.08 0.43
CA ILE A 64 14.09 -10.92 -0.69
C ILE A 64 13.20 -12.15 -0.80
N ASN A 65 11.89 -11.95 -1.03
CA ASN A 65 10.90 -13.01 -1.17
C ASN A 65 10.85 -13.98 0.03
N ILE A 66 10.93 -13.44 1.24
CA ILE A 66 10.66 -14.16 2.48
C ILE A 66 9.38 -13.62 3.14
N PRO A 67 8.72 -14.40 4.02
CA PRO A 67 7.65 -13.87 4.86
C PRO A 67 8.15 -12.73 5.74
N ILE A 68 7.39 -11.64 5.81
CA ILE A 68 7.68 -10.47 6.64
C ILE A 68 6.48 -10.12 7.50
N SER A 69 6.70 -9.29 8.53
CA SER A 69 5.62 -8.68 9.31
C SER A 69 5.60 -7.17 9.12
N ILE A 70 4.46 -6.63 8.70
CA ILE A 70 4.21 -5.19 8.57
C ILE A 70 2.96 -4.87 9.38
N GLY A 71 3.07 -3.92 10.32
CA GLY A 71 1.93 -3.53 11.15
C GLY A 71 1.34 -4.67 12.00
N GLY A 72 2.12 -5.70 12.31
CA GLY A 72 1.65 -6.90 13.03
C GLY A 72 0.98 -7.95 12.14
N VAL A 73 0.89 -7.71 10.82
CA VAL A 73 0.31 -8.65 9.85
C VAL A 73 1.43 -9.38 9.11
N THR A 74 1.32 -10.70 9.01
CA THR A 74 2.24 -11.51 8.20
C THR A 74 1.91 -11.36 6.73
N VAL A 75 2.93 -11.05 5.92
CA VAL A 75 2.84 -10.97 4.47
C VAL A 75 3.74 -12.03 3.87
N ASN A 76 3.18 -12.92 3.05
CA ASN A 76 3.96 -13.92 2.32
C ASN A 76 4.19 -13.45 0.88
N PRO A 77 5.30 -13.87 0.25
CA PRO A 77 5.51 -13.64 -1.17
C PRO A 77 4.34 -14.16 -2.01
N GLY A 78 3.76 -13.28 -2.82
CA GLY A 78 2.63 -13.58 -3.70
C GLY A 78 1.24 -13.39 -3.07
N ASP A 79 1.15 -12.96 -1.81
CA ASP A 79 -0.11 -12.44 -1.26
C ASP A 79 -0.54 -11.17 -2.02
N VAL A 80 -1.84 -10.93 -2.09
CA VAL A 80 -2.41 -9.76 -2.78
C VAL A 80 -2.47 -8.60 -1.80
N ILE A 81 -1.93 -7.45 -2.21
CA ILE A 81 -1.94 -6.22 -1.44
C ILE A 81 -2.98 -5.28 -2.06
N VAL A 82 -3.95 -4.86 -1.27
CA VAL A 82 -4.94 -3.87 -1.66
C VAL A 82 -4.72 -2.64 -0.80
N GLY A 83 -4.56 -1.47 -1.42
CA GLY A 83 -4.37 -0.21 -0.72
C GLY A 83 -5.24 0.89 -1.30
N ASP A 84 -5.85 1.67 -0.42
CA ASP A 84 -6.70 2.83 -0.72
C ASP A 84 -6.49 3.92 0.34
N ASP A 85 -7.35 4.94 0.37
CA ASP A 85 -7.21 6.06 1.31
C ASP A 85 -7.44 5.65 2.79
N ASP A 86 -8.11 4.52 3.05
CA ASP A 86 -8.36 4.01 4.41
C ASP A 86 -7.17 3.19 4.94
N GLY A 87 -6.38 2.59 4.05
CA GLY A 87 -5.12 1.95 4.41
C GLY A 87 -4.73 0.81 3.51
N VAL A 88 -4.19 -0.25 4.11
CA VAL A 88 -3.65 -1.41 3.38
C VAL A 88 -4.18 -2.70 3.97
N VAL A 89 -4.66 -3.59 3.11
CA VAL A 89 -5.11 -4.94 3.44
C VAL A 89 -4.24 -5.96 2.74
N VAL A 90 -3.88 -7.01 3.47
CA VAL A 90 -3.15 -8.18 2.95
C VAL A 90 -4.15 -9.31 2.78
N VAL A 91 -4.28 -9.80 1.55
CA VAL A 91 -5.14 -10.94 1.22
C VAL A 91 -4.26 -12.14 0.91
N PRO A 92 -4.30 -13.21 1.75
CA PRO A 92 -3.52 -14.42 1.48
C PRO A 92 -3.84 -14.99 0.10
N ARG A 93 -2.80 -15.31 -0.69
CA ARG A 93 -2.95 -15.77 -2.08
C ARG A 93 -3.96 -16.91 -2.23
N LYS A 94 -3.94 -17.86 -1.29
CA LYS A 94 -4.81 -19.04 -1.27
C LYS A 94 -6.30 -18.70 -1.10
N LEU A 95 -6.60 -17.53 -0.54
CA LEU A 95 -7.96 -17.08 -0.25
C LEU A 95 -8.45 -15.98 -1.21
N ALA A 96 -7.59 -15.49 -2.10
CA ALA A 96 -7.89 -14.32 -2.95
C ALA A 96 -9.23 -14.44 -3.71
N LEU A 97 -9.50 -15.60 -4.32
CA LEU A 97 -10.75 -15.83 -5.05
C LEU A 97 -12.00 -15.83 -4.14
N GLN A 98 -11.88 -16.35 -2.91
CA GLN A 98 -13.00 -16.34 -1.97
C GLN A 98 -13.23 -14.94 -1.42
N VAL A 99 -12.15 -14.18 -1.21
CA VAL A 99 -12.22 -12.81 -0.70
C VAL A 99 -12.87 -11.88 -1.72
N VAL A 100 -12.48 -11.95 -3.00
CA VAL A 100 -13.09 -11.09 -4.04
C VAL A 100 -14.58 -11.36 -4.21
N GLU A 101 -14.99 -12.64 -4.23
CA GLU A 101 -16.41 -13.00 -4.38
C GLU A 101 -17.27 -12.50 -3.21
N ARG A 102 -16.73 -12.53 -1.98
CA ARG A 102 -17.41 -12.00 -0.80
C ARG A 102 -17.42 -10.47 -0.78
N ALA A 103 -16.31 -9.84 -1.18
CA ALA A 103 -16.18 -8.39 -1.24
C ALA A 103 -17.15 -7.79 -2.27
N GLU A 104 -17.29 -8.40 -3.46
CA GLU A 104 -18.24 -7.96 -4.48
C GLU A 104 -19.70 -8.06 -3.99
N ARG A 105 -20.06 -9.16 -3.33
CA ARG A 105 -21.39 -9.33 -2.73
C ARG A 105 -21.67 -8.27 -1.66
N GLN A 106 -20.70 -8.02 -0.77
CA GLN A 106 -20.83 -7.01 0.27
C GLN A 106 -20.98 -5.60 -0.33
N MET A 107 -20.14 -5.25 -1.29
CA MET A 107 -20.19 -3.96 -1.98
C MET A 107 -21.56 -3.72 -2.65
N ALA A 108 -22.14 -4.74 -3.27
CA ALA A 108 -23.47 -4.63 -3.89
C ALA A 108 -24.57 -4.38 -2.85
N MET A 109 -24.53 -5.09 -1.71
CA MET A 109 -25.48 -4.89 -0.61
C MET A 109 -25.34 -3.51 0.03
N ASP A 110 -24.11 -3.05 0.25
CA ASP A 110 -23.83 -1.74 0.83
C ASP A 110 -24.31 -0.62 -0.08
N ARG A 111 -24.02 -0.69 -1.39
CA ARG A 111 -24.51 0.30 -2.37
C ARG A 111 -26.02 0.36 -2.43
N ALA A 112 -26.70 -0.80 -2.43
CA ALA A 112 -28.16 -0.84 -2.41
C ALA A 112 -28.74 -0.19 -1.13
N SER A 113 -28.08 -0.41 0.00
CA SER A 113 -28.48 0.16 1.30
C SER A 113 -28.20 1.66 1.40
N GLN A 114 -27.11 2.14 0.80
CA GLN A 114 -26.73 3.56 0.80
C GLN A 114 -27.58 4.40 -0.16
N LYS A 115 -28.00 3.83 -1.30
CA LYS A 115 -28.73 4.53 -2.36
C LYS A 115 -29.88 5.43 -1.88
N PRO A 116 -30.85 4.98 -1.05
CA PRO A 116 -31.95 5.85 -0.63
C PRO A 116 -31.46 7.09 0.15
N TYR A 117 -30.38 6.96 0.94
CA TYR A 117 -29.80 8.09 1.67
C TYR A 117 -29.03 9.03 0.75
N LEU A 118 -28.28 8.49 -0.21
CA LEU A 118 -27.57 9.29 -1.21
C LEU A 118 -28.54 10.09 -2.07
N ASP A 119 -29.63 9.46 -2.54
CA ASP A 119 -30.68 10.10 -3.32
C ASP A 119 -31.39 11.20 -2.51
N MET A 120 -31.71 10.94 -1.23
CA MET A 120 -32.29 11.93 -0.33
C MET A 120 -31.38 13.16 -0.11
N LEU A 121 -30.07 12.94 -0.05
CA LEU A 121 -29.07 13.99 0.17
C LEU A 121 -28.59 14.65 -1.12
N GLY A 122 -28.98 14.13 -2.30
CA GLY A 122 -28.48 14.60 -3.60
C GLY A 122 -26.97 14.39 -3.79
N LEU A 123 -26.40 13.36 -3.16
CA LEU A 123 -24.97 13.04 -3.23
C LEU A 123 -24.70 11.91 -4.24
N THR A 124 -23.51 11.95 -4.85
CA THR A 124 -22.99 10.86 -5.68
C THR A 124 -21.62 10.47 -5.15
N LEU A 125 -21.49 9.21 -4.74
CA LEU A 125 -20.25 8.57 -4.28
C LEU A 125 -19.92 7.39 -5.20
#